data_AF-X6FN29-F1
#
_entry.id   AF-X6FN29-F1
#
_cell.length_a   1.000
_cell.length_b   1.000
_cell.length_c   1.000
_cell.angle_alpha   90.00
_cell.angle_beta   90.00
_cell.angle_gamma   90.00
#
_symmetry.space_group_name_H-M   'P 1'
#
loop_
_entity.id
_entity.type
_entity.pdbx_description
1 polymer ?
#
loop_
_entity_poly.entity_id
_entity_poly.type
_entity_poly.pdbx_seq_one_letter_code
_entity_poly.pdbx_strand_id
1 'polypeptide(L)'
;MDRIRAEVFYLLGLGDKVVGTALWIGPVLEGFEEVDARVPRIAELDPSFEGILATKPDFITTQFQWQISSEGVVAKVEQFEELGIPVYTAPADCHLKGKQATGEPPKFSMQLTYQEIQEIARIFNVSGRGAKVVAGLKAREQTAKARIASLKGEVSAVFWYSSAKLNCGRHPDWTWSARSRARPA
;
A
#
# COMPACT_ATOMS: atom_id res chain seq x y z
N MET A 1 -3.59 8.94 -4.45
CA MET A 1 -2.58 8.37 -3.54
C MET A 1 -3.28 7.84 -2.29
N ASP A 2 -3.09 6.58 -1.90
CA ASP A 2 -3.67 6.06 -0.65
C ASP A 2 -2.94 6.58 0.60
N ARG A 3 -3.54 6.40 1.79
CA ARG A 3 -2.95 6.88 3.07
C ARG A 3 -1.50 6.47 3.26
N ILE A 4 -1.21 5.17 3.12
CA ILE A 4 0.11 4.62 3.48
C ILE A 4 1.17 5.22 2.54
N ARG A 5 0.81 5.45 1.28
CA ARG A 5 1.63 6.14 0.28
C ARG A 5 1.87 7.61 0.61
N ALA A 6 0.83 8.33 1.03
CA ALA A 6 0.97 9.71 1.50
C ALA A 6 1.94 9.81 2.68
N GLU A 7 1.84 8.89 3.65
CA GLU A 7 2.72 8.84 4.81
C GLU A 7 4.18 8.53 4.45
N VAL A 8 4.45 7.71 3.42
CA VAL A 8 5.81 7.53 2.89
C VAL A 8 6.37 8.86 2.38
N PHE A 9 5.57 9.64 1.65
CA PHE A 9 6.00 10.96 1.18
C PHE A 9 6.24 11.93 2.35
N TYR A 10 5.38 11.90 3.37
CA TYR A 10 5.56 12.73 4.56
C TYR A 10 6.85 12.37 5.33
N LEU A 11 7.11 11.08 5.54
CA LEU A 11 8.35 10.58 6.15
C LEU A 11 9.60 10.98 5.36
N LEU A 12 9.48 11.02 4.04
CA LEU A 12 10.54 11.49 3.16
C LEU A 12 10.62 13.01 3.06
N GLY A 13 9.77 13.77 3.76
CA GLY A 13 9.70 15.23 3.70
C GLY A 13 9.37 15.75 2.30
N LEU A 14 8.43 15.07 1.63
CA LEU A 14 7.88 15.38 0.31
C LEU A 14 6.40 15.80 0.40
N GLY A 15 5.91 16.16 1.59
CA GLY A 15 4.49 16.47 1.80
C GLY A 15 3.96 17.59 0.90
N ASP A 16 4.75 18.62 0.63
CA ASP A 16 4.37 19.71 -0.27
C ASP A 16 4.23 19.29 -1.75
N LYS A 17 4.61 18.04 -2.09
CA LYS A 17 4.41 17.45 -3.41
C LYS A 17 3.13 16.62 -3.52
N VAL A 18 2.43 16.39 -2.41
CA VAL A 18 1.21 15.60 -2.41
C VAL A 18 0.02 16.52 -2.72
N VAL A 19 -0.52 16.40 -3.93
CA VAL A 19 -1.61 17.27 -4.42
C VAL A 19 -3.01 16.65 -4.28
N GLY A 20 -3.09 15.37 -3.91
CA GLY A 20 -4.37 14.70 -3.71
C GLY A 20 -4.23 13.28 -3.18
N THR A 21 -5.13 12.92 -2.27
CA THR A 21 -5.21 11.57 -1.68
C THR A 21 -6.61 10.98 -1.81
N ALA A 22 -6.67 9.65 -1.79
CA ALA A 22 -7.90 8.86 -1.83
C ALA A 22 -7.70 7.61 -0.96
N LEU A 23 -8.69 6.70 -0.91
CA LEU A 23 -8.62 5.43 -0.19
C LEU A 23 -8.00 5.58 1.22
N TRP A 24 -8.62 6.41 2.04
CA TRP A 24 -8.04 6.78 3.33
C TRP A 24 -8.72 6.08 4.49
N ILE A 25 -8.01 5.12 5.09
CA ILE A 25 -8.54 4.29 6.18
C ILE A 25 -7.72 4.54 7.45
N GLY A 26 -8.36 5.15 8.45
CA GLY A 26 -7.78 5.42 9.77
C GLY A 26 -7.10 6.79 9.90
N PRO A 27 -6.57 7.13 11.09
CA PRO A 27 -5.87 8.39 11.31
C PRO A 27 -4.54 8.43 10.54
N VAL A 28 -4.05 9.63 10.24
CA VAL A 28 -2.67 9.80 9.75
C VAL A 28 -1.67 9.41 10.83
N LEU A 29 -0.46 9.03 10.41
CA LEU A 29 0.68 8.87 11.31
C LEU A 29 0.90 10.11 12.17
N GLU A 30 1.06 9.90 13.48
CA GLU A 30 1.30 10.96 14.47
C GLU A 30 2.46 11.87 14.07
N GLY A 31 2.24 13.18 14.19
CA GLY A 31 3.21 14.23 13.81
C GLY A 31 3.08 14.70 12.36
N PHE A 32 2.16 14.14 11.58
CA PHE A 32 1.89 14.54 10.19
C PHE A 32 0.48 15.12 9.98
N GLU A 33 -0.26 15.39 11.05
CA GLU A 33 -1.62 15.95 10.99
C GLU A 33 -1.66 17.28 10.25
N GLU A 34 -0.70 18.18 10.51
CA GLU A 34 -0.68 19.49 9.87
C GLU A 34 -0.42 19.42 8.37
N VAL A 35 0.49 18.52 7.93
CA VAL A 35 0.79 18.37 6.50
C VAL A 35 -0.37 17.69 5.78
N ASP A 36 -0.99 16.68 6.39
CA ASP A 36 -2.12 15.96 5.81
C ASP A 36 -3.35 16.84 5.66
N ALA A 37 -3.62 17.71 6.65
CA ALA A 37 -4.76 18.63 6.61
C ALA A 37 -4.72 19.61 5.41
N ARG A 38 -3.55 19.80 4.79
CA ARG A 38 -3.39 20.65 3.59
C ARG A 38 -3.62 19.89 2.28
N VAL A 39 -3.65 18.56 2.32
CA VAL A 39 -3.76 17.72 1.12
C VAL A 39 -5.23 17.38 0.86
N PRO A 40 -5.79 17.74 -0.31
CA PRO A 40 -7.18 17.41 -0.63
C PRO A 40 -7.45 15.91 -0.62
N ARG A 41 -8.55 15.51 0.03
CA ARG A 41 -9.15 14.18 -0.15
C ARG A 41 -10.04 14.22 -1.39
N ILE A 42 -9.57 13.65 -2.49
CA ILE A 42 -10.28 13.68 -3.78
C ILE A 42 -11.35 12.57 -3.89
N ALA A 43 -11.27 11.54 -3.04
CA ALA A 43 -12.30 10.52 -2.86
C ALA A 43 -12.09 9.79 -1.52
N GLU A 44 -13.16 9.23 -0.95
CA GLU A 44 -13.08 8.40 0.26
C GLU A 44 -12.43 7.04 -0.03
N LEU A 45 -12.83 6.41 -1.14
CA LEU A 45 -12.35 5.11 -1.61
C LEU A 45 -11.64 5.28 -2.96
N ASP A 46 -12.33 4.92 -4.04
CA ASP A 46 -11.80 5.00 -5.40
C ASP A 46 -12.06 6.38 -6.01
N PRO A 47 -11.01 7.13 -6.39
CA PRO A 47 -11.19 8.33 -7.18
C PRO A 47 -11.59 7.97 -8.62
N SER A 48 -12.24 8.90 -9.32
CA SER A 48 -12.37 8.78 -10.78
C SER A 48 -11.07 9.20 -11.48
N PHE A 49 -10.89 8.78 -12.72
CA PHE A 49 -9.78 9.22 -13.56
C PHE A 49 -9.75 10.75 -13.71
N GLU A 50 -10.90 11.37 -13.97
CA GLU A 50 -11.03 12.83 -14.10
C GLU A 50 -10.74 13.54 -12.77
N GLY A 51 -11.15 12.95 -11.64
CA GLY A 51 -10.85 13.47 -10.31
C GLY A 51 -9.35 13.48 -10.01
N ILE A 52 -8.62 12.46 -10.48
CA ILE A 52 -7.15 12.45 -10.43
C ILE A 52 -6.60 13.58 -11.31
N LEU A 53 -7.01 13.67 -12.58
CA LEU A 53 -6.47 14.67 -13.52
C LEU A 53 -6.77 16.12 -13.11
N ALA A 54 -7.88 16.37 -12.42
CA ALA A 54 -8.22 17.70 -11.91
C ALA A 54 -7.17 18.24 -10.91
N THR A 55 -6.42 17.36 -10.24
CA THR A 55 -5.30 17.74 -9.37
C THR A 55 -4.01 18.10 -10.11
N LYS A 56 -3.98 17.90 -11.44
CA LYS A 56 -2.80 18.09 -12.31
C LYS A 56 -1.54 17.38 -11.78
N PRO A 57 -1.60 16.07 -11.51
CA PRO A 57 -0.45 15.35 -10.99
C PRO A 57 0.62 15.21 -12.07
N ASP A 58 1.89 15.30 -11.66
CA ASP A 58 3.06 14.98 -12.48
C ASP A 58 3.62 13.57 -12.18
N PHE A 59 3.13 12.92 -11.12
CA PHE A 59 3.49 11.58 -10.70
C PHE A 59 2.33 10.97 -9.91
N ILE A 60 2.00 9.71 -10.20
CA ILE A 60 0.96 8.97 -9.49
C ILE A 60 1.61 7.83 -8.72
N THR A 61 1.19 7.65 -7.47
CA THR A 61 1.49 6.42 -6.73
C THR A 61 0.23 5.78 -6.18
N THR A 62 0.20 4.46 -6.30
CA THR A 62 -0.91 3.60 -5.90
C THR A 62 -0.38 2.39 -5.14
N GLN A 63 -1.07 2.00 -4.07
CA GLN A 63 -0.84 0.70 -3.46
C GLN A 63 -1.38 -0.44 -4.33
N PHE A 64 -2.56 -0.27 -4.93
CA PHE A 64 -3.36 -1.40 -5.38
C PHE A 64 -3.57 -1.41 -6.90
N GLN A 65 -3.18 -2.51 -7.53
CA GLN A 65 -3.36 -2.76 -8.95
C GLN A 65 -4.82 -2.85 -9.37
N TRP A 66 -5.75 -3.18 -8.45
CA TRP A 66 -7.18 -3.21 -8.79
C TRP A 66 -7.73 -1.80 -9.07
N GLN A 67 -7.08 -0.75 -8.56
CA GLN A 67 -7.43 0.63 -8.90
C GLN A 67 -6.78 1.02 -10.23
N ILE A 68 -5.45 0.89 -10.34
CA ILE A 68 -4.68 1.28 -11.52
C ILE A 68 -3.80 0.11 -11.98
N SER A 69 -4.17 -0.49 -13.11
CA SER A 69 -3.43 -1.53 -13.84
C SER A 69 -4.07 -1.72 -15.21
N SER A 70 -3.59 -2.66 -16.03
CA SER A 70 -4.25 -3.02 -17.30
C SER A 70 -5.74 -3.38 -17.15
N GLU A 71 -6.16 -3.82 -15.96
CA GLU A 71 -7.54 -4.18 -15.60
C GLU A 71 -8.09 -3.32 -14.44
N GLY A 72 -7.47 -2.16 -14.16
CA GLY A 72 -7.84 -1.28 -13.05
C GLY A 72 -9.23 -0.66 -13.19
N VAL A 73 -9.98 -0.58 -12.09
CA VAL A 73 -11.34 0.00 -12.07
C VAL A 73 -11.34 1.53 -12.14
N VAL A 74 -10.24 2.18 -11.75
CA VAL A 74 -10.10 3.64 -11.83
C VAL A 74 -9.55 4.03 -13.19
N ALA A 75 -8.45 3.40 -13.62
CA ALA A 75 -7.80 3.68 -14.88
C ALA A 75 -6.79 2.59 -15.25
N LYS A 76 -6.41 2.59 -16.52
CA LYS A 76 -5.25 1.85 -17.01
C LYS A 76 -3.97 2.67 -16.87
N VAL A 77 -2.83 1.98 -16.75
CA VAL A 77 -1.53 2.67 -16.68
C VAL A 77 -1.26 3.43 -17.97
N GLU A 78 -1.61 2.82 -19.10
CA GLU A 78 -1.42 3.37 -20.45
C GLU A 78 -2.15 4.71 -20.63
N GLN A 79 -3.30 4.91 -19.97
CA GLN A 79 -4.04 6.17 -20.04
C GLN A 79 -3.28 7.34 -19.40
N PHE A 80 -2.46 7.08 -18.37
CA PHE A 80 -1.62 8.09 -17.76
C PHE A 80 -0.32 8.28 -18.55
N GLU A 81 0.23 7.20 -19.13
CA GLU A 81 1.41 7.28 -20.00
C GLU A 81 1.16 8.13 -21.26
N GLU A 82 -0.03 8.02 -21.87
CA GLU A 82 -0.46 8.88 -22.99
C GLU A 82 -0.46 10.38 -22.62
N LEU A 83 -0.64 10.69 -21.33
CA LEU A 83 -0.60 12.05 -20.79
C LEU A 83 0.77 12.44 -20.24
N GLY A 84 1.77 11.56 -20.33
CA GLY A 84 3.11 11.77 -19.79
C GLY A 84 3.19 11.74 -18.26
N ILE A 85 2.20 11.13 -17.59
CA ILE A 85 2.12 11.04 -16.13
C ILE A 85 2.60 9.65 -15.70
N PRO A 86 3.83 9.51 -15.16
CA PRO A 86 4.32 8.23 -14.67
C PRO A 86 3.50 7.70 -13.48
N VAL A 87 3.27 6.38 -13.46
CA VAL A 87 2.58 5.67 -12.38
C VAL A 87 3.56 4.73 -11.68
N TYR A 88 3.63 4.82 -10.35
CA TYR A 88 4.37 3.91 -9.50
C TYR A 88 3.41 3.08 -8.64
N THR A 89 3.47 1.76 -8.80
CA THR A 89 2.69 0.82 -7.99
C THR A 89 3.56 0.22 -6.89
N ALA A 90 3.06 0.24 -5.66
CA ALA A 90 3.81 -0.30 -4.51
C ALA A 90 4.16 -1.79 -4.71
N PRO A 91 5.39 -2.21 -4.38
CA PRO A 91 5.87 -3.57 -4.62
C PRO A 91 5.08 -4.61 -3.80
N ALA A 92 4.43 -4.19 -2.71
CA ALA A 92 3.64 -5.06 -1.86
C ALA A 92 2.46 -5.70 -2.61
N ASP A 93 1.70 -4.97 -3.42
CA ASP A 93 0.56 -5.56 -4.14
C ASP A 93 1.01 -6.39 -5.35
N CYS A 94 2.03 -5.90 -6.08
CA CYS A 94 2.62 -6.62 -7.22
C CYS A 94 3.21 -7.97 -6.80
N HIS A 95 3.97 -8.00 -5.70
CA HIS A 95 4.62 -9.22 -5.23
C HIS A 95 3.59 -10.25 -4.77
N LEU A 96 2.56 -9.82 -4.02
CA LEU A 96 1.56 -10.71 -3.44
C LEU A 96 0.56 -11.28 -4.45
N LYS A 97 0.43 -10.66 -5.64
CA LYS A 97 -0.42 -11.14 -6.74
C LYS A 97 0.32 -11.99 -7.78
N GLY A 98 1.63 -12.12 -7.66
CA GLY A 98 2.43 -12.97 -8.53
C GLY A 98 2.02 -14.45 -8.39
N LYS A 99 1.45 -15.03 -9.45
CA LYS A 99 1.23 -16.48 -9.52
C LYS A 99 2.57 -17.19 -9.64
N GLN A 100 3.00 -17.90 -8.60
CA GLN A 100 3.97 -18.98 -8.76
C GLN A 100 3.22 -20.14 -9.43
N ALA A 101 3.74 -20.66 -10.55
CA ALA A 101 3.09 -21.73 -11.30
C ALA A 101 2.86 -23.03 -10.48
N THR A 102 3.52 -23.18 -9.32
CA THR A 102 3.52 -24.40 -8.52
C THR A 102 3.68 -24.18 -6.99
N GLY A 103 3.49 -22.97 -6.45
CA GLY A 103 3.87 -22.66 -5.05
C GLY A 103 2.86 -21.85 -4.23
N GLU A 104 3.05 -21.83 -2.91
CA GLU A 104 2.34 -20.89 -2.00
C GLU A 104 2.52 -19.45 -2.50
N PRO A 105 1.49 -18.59 -2.45
CA PRO A 105 1.65 -17.18 -2.74
C PRO A 105 2.73 -16.58 -1.82
N PRO A 106 3.58 -15.68 -2.33
CA PRO A 106 4.65 -15.11 -1.53
C PRO A 106 4.08 -14.39 -0.30
N LYS A 107 4.80 -14.47 0.81
CA LYS A 107 4.41 -13.85 2.08
C LYS A 107 4.89 -12.39 2.09
N PHE A 108 4.10 -11.53 2.73
CA PHE A 108 4.52 -10.15 2.97
C PHE A 108 5.81 -10.13 3.79
N SER A 109 6.68 -9.17 3.47
CA SER A 109 7.94 -8.95 4.14
C SER A 109 8.19 -7.45 4.26
N MET A 110 8.76 -7.00 5.39
CA MET A 110 9.12 -5.59 5.63
C MET A 110 10.06 -5.04 4.55
N GLN A 111 10.79 -5.92 3.88
CA GLN A 111 11.68 -5.64 2.78
C GLN A 111 10.95 -4.94 1.62
N LEU A 112 9.67 -5.27 1.38
CA LEU A 112 8.85 -4.61 0.36
C LEU A 112 8.58 -3.14 0.73
N THR A 113 8.32 -2.86 2.01
CA THR A 113 8.19 -1.48 2.51
C THR A 113 9.52 -0.73 2.44
N TYR A 114 10.64 -1.37 2.79
CA TYR A 114 11.96 -0.76 2.68
C TYR A 114 12.32 -0.44 1.22
N GLN A 115 12.00 -1.34 0.30
CA GLN A 115 12.18 -1.16 -1.13
C GLN A 115 11.38 0.05 -1.62
N GLU A 116 10.10 0.13 -1.28
CA GLU A 116 9.22 1.23 -1.67
C GLU A 116 9.76 2.59 -1.23
N ILE A 117 10.16 2.72 0.04
CA ILE A 117 10.74 3.94 0.58
C ILE A 117 12.02 4.32 -0.17
N GLN A 118 12.87 3.34 -0.50
CA GLN A 118 14.11 3.58 -1.25
C GLN A 118 13.86 3.97 -2.71
N GLU A 119 12.87 3.38 -3.36
CA GLU A 119 12.50 3.69 -4.74
C GLU A 119 11.91 5.09 -4.86
N ILE A 120 10.93 5.44 -4.01
CA ILE A 120 10.38 6.79 -3.96
C ILE A 120 11.47 7.81 -3.61
N ALA A 121 12.32 7.50 -2.63
CA ALA A 121 13.43 8.39 -2.28
C ALA A 121 14.40 8.59 -3.45
N ARG A 122 14.64 7.57 -4.29
CA ARG A 122 15.46 7.68 -5.49
C ARG A 122 14.79 8.54 -6.56
N ILE A 123 13.50 8.29 -6.83
CA ILE A 123 12.71 9.04 -7.82
C ILE A 123 12.71 10.53 -7.49
N PHE A 124 12.53 10.90 -6.22
CA PHE A 124 12.50 12.29 -5.77
C PHE A 124 13.87 12.83 -5.34
N ASN A 125 14.97 12.13 -5.66
CA ASN A 125 16.34 12.54 -5.36
C ASN A 125 16.62 12.88 -3.88
N VAL A 126 16.04 12.10 -2.97
CA VAL A 126 16.14 12.27 -1.51
C VAL A 126 16.61 10.99 -0.82
N SER A 127 17.46 10.20 -1.51
CA SER A 127 18.00 8.91 -1.07
C SER A 127 18.57 8.94 0.36
N GLY A 128 19.21 10.03 0.79
CA GLY A 128 19.70 10.19 2.16
C GLY A 128 18.58 10.19 3.21
N ARG A 129 17.45 10.87 2.93
CA ARG A 129 16.26 10.83 3.80
C ARG A 129 15.65 9.43 3.80
N GLY A 130 15.55 8.79 2.64
CA GLY A 130 15.08 7.40 2.52
C GLY A 130 15.90 6.41 3.33
N ALA A 131 17.23 6.50 3.26
CA ALA A 131 18.13 5.66 4.05
C ALA A 131 17.92 5.84 5.55
N LYS A 132 17.73 7.09 6.02
CA LYS A 132 17.44 7.40 7.43
C LYS A 132 16.12 6.79 7.89
N VAL A 133 15.06 6.92 7.09
CA VAL A 133 13.74 6.33 7.40
C VAL A 133 13.85 4.79 7.49
N VAL A 134 14.46 4.14 6.50
CA VAL A 134 14.64 2.67 6.50
C VAL A 134 15.48 2.20 7.69
N ALA A 135 16.55 2.92 8.03
CA ALA A 135 17.35 2.59 9.21
C ALA A 135 16.54 2.67 10.50
N GLY A 136 15.69 3.70 10.66
CA GLY A 136 14.80 3.86 11.80
C GLY A 136 13.78 2.72 11.90
N LEU A 137 13.16 2.32 10.79
CA LEU A 137 12.22 1.19 10.76
C LEU A 137 12.89 -0.14 11.14
N LYS A 138 14.08 -0.41 10.57
CA LYS A 138 14.86 -1.61 10.91
C LYS A 138 15.25 -1.63 12.39
N ALA A 139 15.66 -0.49 12.96
CA ALA A 139 15.99 -0.41 14.38
C ALA A 139 14.77 -0.70 15.29
N ARG A 140 13.59 -0.16 14.93
CA ARG A 140 12.33 -0.46 15.63
C ARG A 140 11.95 -1.94 15.52
N GLU A 141 12.08 -2.52 14.33
CA GLU A 141 11.82 -3.95 14.09
C GLU A 141 12.74 -4.84 14.94
N GLN A 142 14.04 -4.55 14.96
CA GLN A 142 15.02 -5.29 15.77
C GLN A 142 14.76 -5.16 17.27
N THR A 143 14.39 -3.96 17.73
CA THR A 143 14.00 -3.73 19.13
C THR A 143 12.79 -4.59 19.51
N ALA A 144 11.78 -4.67 18.65
CA ALA A 144 10.60 -5.51 18.88
C ALA A 144 10.97 -7.01 18.91
N LYS A 145 11.79 -7.48 17.95
CA LYS A 145 12.29 -8.86 17.91
C LYS A 145 13.07 -9.24 19.16
N ALA A 146 13.97 -8.38 19.63
CA ALA A 146 14.75 -8.61 20.85
C ALA A 146 13.86 -8.73 22.10
N ARG A 147 12.82 -7.90 22.20
CA ARG A 147 11.84 -7.99 23.31
C ARG A 147 11.11 -9.33 23.30
N ILE A 148 10.65 -9.79 22.13
CA ILE A 148 9.95 -11.08 22.02
C ILE A 148 10.89 -12.25 22.35
N ALA A 149 12.14 -12.22 21.85
CA ALA A 149 13.12 -13.26 22.13
C ALA A 149 13.49 -13.37 23.62
N SER A 150 13.28 -12.31 24.41
CA SER A 150 13.52 -12.30 25.86
C SER A 150 12.36 -12.89 26.68
N LEU A 151 11.20 -13.16 26.07
CA LEU A 151 10.06 -13.75 26.75
C LEU A 151 10.34 -15.23 27.08
N LYS A 152 9.93 -15.67 28.27
CA LYS A 152 10.01 -17.08 28.71
C LYS A 152 8.66 -17.75 28.51
N GLY A 153 8.68 -19.01 28.07
CA GLY A 153 7.48 -19.83 27.83
C GLY A 153 6.95 -19.74 26.39
N GLU A 154 5.90 -20.50 26.10
CA GLU A 154 5.26 -20.47 24.78
C GLU A 154 4.41 -19.20 24.62
N VAL A 155 4.75 -18.39 23.62
CA VAL A 155 3.99 -17.17 23.28
C VAL A 155 3.07 -17.48 22.11
N SER A 156 1.77 -17.30 22.30
CA SER A 156 0.76 -17.44 21.25
C SER A 156 0.20 -16.07 20.85
N ALA A 157 -0.03 -15.86 19.56
CA ALA A 157 -0.66 -14.66 19.03
C ALA A 157 -1.80 -15.04 18.09
N VAL A 158 -2.89 -14.29 18.14
CA VAL A 158 -4.03 -14.43 17.23
C VAL A 158 -4.18 -13.14 16.46
N PHE A 159 -4.19 -13.24 15.13
CA PHE A 159 -4.57 -12.14 14.25
C PHE A 159 -6.00 -12.39 13.75
N TRP A 160 -6.93 -11.52 14.14
CA TRP A 160 -8.31 -11.56 13.68
C TRP A 160 -8.58 -10.36 12.78
N TYR A 161 -9.09 -10.62 11.58
CA TYR A 161 -9.58 -9.59 10.68
C TYR A 161 -10.92 -10.02 10.11
N SER A 162 -11.76 -9.04 9.77
CA SER A 162 -13.02 -9.26 9.08
C SER A 162 -12.99 -8.48 7.77
N SER A 163 -13.32 -9.15 6.68
CA SER A 163 -13.62 -8.52 5.40
C SER A 163 -15.08 -8.80 5.08
N ALA A 164 -15.94 -7.80 5.23
CA ALA A 164 -17.30 -7.92 4.71
C ALA A 164 -17.20 -7.95 3.18
N LYS A 165 -17.69 -9.01 2.55
CA LYS A 165 -18.05 -8.95 1.12
C LYS A 165 -19.23 -7.98 1.01
N LEU A 166 -18.94 -6.71 0.74
CA LEU A 166 -19.97 -5.79 0.26
C LEU A 166 -20.32 -6.27 -1.15
N ASN A 167 -21.56 -6.74 -1.35
CA ASN A 167 -22.07 -7.23 -2.63
C ASN A 167 -22.18 -6.08 -3.65
N CYS A 168 -21.04 -5.60 -4.15
CA CYS A 168 -20.98 -4.77 -5.35
C CYS A 168 -20.53 -5.67 -6.51
N GLY A 169 -21.51 -6.23 -7.24
CA GLY A 169 -21.27 -7.02 -8.45
C GLY A 169 -21.90 -8.40 -8.42
N ARG A 170 -23.15 -8.49 -8.85
CA ARG A 170 -23.84 -9.74 -9.17
C ARG A 170 -23.25 -10.26 -10.48
N HIS A 171 -22.22 -11.11 -10.44
CA HIS A 171 -21.77 -11.89 -11.60
C HIS A 171 -22.22 -13.36 -11.43
N PRO A 172 -22.95 -13.99 -12.38
CA PRO A 172 -23.73 -15.19 -12.05
C PRO A 172 -22.96 -16.52 -11.95
N ASP A 173 -21.69 -16.60 -12.37
CA ASP A 173 -21.14 -17.90 -12.80
C ASP A 173 -20.00 -18.49 -11.96
N TRP A 174 -19.81 -18.08 -10.71
CA TRP A 174 -18.77 -18.68 -9.85
C TRP A 174 -19.35 -19.30 -8.57
N THR A 175 -19.91 -20.50 -8.70
CA THR A 175 -20.12 -21.41 -7.57
C THR A 175 -18.80 -22.11 -7.21
N TRP A 176 -18.27 -21.87 -6.01
CA TRP A 176 -17.23 -22.73 -5.43
C TRP A 176 -17.66 -23.26 -4.07
N SER A 177 -17.65 -24.60 -3.93
CA SER A 177 -17.98 -25.32 -2.71
C SER A 177 -16.85 -25.17 -1.68
N ALA A 178 -17.14 -24.65 -0.49
CA ALA A 178 -16.25 -24.76 0.66
C ALA A 178 -16.37 -26.17 1.25
N ARG A 179 -15.33 -27.00 1.10
CA ARG A 179 -15.14 -28.20 1.92
C ARG A 179 -14.04 -27.91 2.94
N SER A 180 -14.43 -27.57 4.16
CA SER A 180 -13.53 -27.62 5.31
C SER A 180 -13.30 -29.09 5.68
N ARG A 181 -12.09 -29.61 5.49
CA ARG A 181 -11.63 -30.80 6.22
C ARG A 181 -10.66 -30.34 7.28
N ALA A 182 -11.16 -30.20 8.51
CA ALA A 182 -10.31 -30.35 9.69
C ALA A 182 -9.83 -31.80 9.74
N ARG A 183 -8.52 -32.03 9.85
CA ARG A 183 -7.99 -33.31 10.33
C ARG A 183 -7.65 -33.15 11.81
N PRO A 184 -8.18 -33.99 12.71
CA PRO A 184 -7.61 -34.15 14.03
C PRO A 184 -6.35 -35.06 13.97
N ALA A 185 -5.57 -34.98 15.05
CA ALA A 185 -4.24 -35.57 15.26
C ALA A 185 -4.14 -37.08 14.99
#